data_AF-A0A351BLB9-F1
#
_entry.id   AF-A0A351BLB9-F1
#
_cell.length_a   1.000
_cell.length_b   1.000
_cell.length_c   1.000
_cell.angle_alpha   90.00
_cell.angle_beta   90.00
_cell.angle_gamma   90.00
#
_symmetry.space_group_name_H-M   'P 1'
#
loop_
_entity.id
_entity.type
_entity.pdbx_description
1 polymer ?
#
loop_
_entity_poly.entity_id
_entity_poly.type
_entity_poly.pdbx_seq_one_letter_code
_entity_poly.pdbx_strand_id
1 'polypeptide(L)'
;MNAFNRLPGFVQTPAGRERDVLRLLPRVLVFGTLLLALPSLAARIFFGDGDAVEASTRVQTVDILAISVLVLHWTAVLTVAIAALIVMVMKGPAYVADAYPVEDSESPDSSDCR
;
A
#
# COMPACT_ATOMS: atom_id res chain seq x y z
N MET A 1 -29.88 -6.89 1.11
CA MET A 1 -29.01 -6.59 -0.05
C MET A 1 -27.65 -7.18 0.24
N ASN A 2 -27.21 -8.19 -0.52
CA ASN A 2 -25.89 -8.81 -0.32
C ASN A 2 -24.88 -8.09 -1.22
N ALA A 3 -24.10 -7.17 -0.65
CA ALA A 3 -23.06 -6.42 -1.37
C ALA A 3 -21.91 -7.30 -1.93
N PHE A 4 -21.87 -8.58 -1.56
CA PHE A 4 -20.81 -9.53 -1.92
C PHE A 4 -21.34 -10.77 -2.63
N ASN A 5 -22.37 -10.63 -3.48
CA ASN A 5 -22.86 -11.73 -4.28
C ASN A 5 -21.85 -12.09 -5.39
N ARG A 6 -21.40 -13.35 -5.43
CA ARG A 6 -20.40 -13.82 -6.39
C ARG A 6 -21.09 -14.37 -7.63
N LEU A 7 -20.52 -14.11 -8.82
CA LEU A 7 -21.00 -14.73 -10.05
C LEU A 7 -20.79 -16.25 -10.01
N PRO A 8 -21.79 -17.06 -10.39
CA PRO A 8 -21.58 -18.50 -10.57
C PRO A 8 -20.71 -18.76 -11.81
N GLY A 9 -19.84 -19.77 -11.75
CA GLY A 9 -19.06 -20.24 -12.92
C GLY A 9 -17.82 -19.41 -13.30
N PHE A 10 -17.40 -18.43 -12.48
CA PHE A 10 -16.18 -17.66 -12.76
C PHE A 10 -14.90 -18.50 -12.56
N VAL A 11 -13.88 -18.23 -13.37
CA VAL A 11 -12.56 -18.88 -13.26
C VAL A 11 -11.76 -18.24 -12.13
N GLN A 12 -11.26 -19.06 -11.20
CA GLN A 12 -10.41 -18.58 -10.11
C GLN A 12 -8.95 -18.51 -10.56
N THR A 13 -8.35 -17.33 -10.42
CA THR A 13 -6.91 -17.15 -10.62
C THR A 13 -6.16 -17.56 -9.35
N PRO A 14 -5.07 -18.35 -9.43
CA PRO A 14 -4.29 -18.72 -8.26
C PRO A 14 -3.70 -17.49 -7.57
N ALA A 15 -3.62 -17.55 -6.23
CA ALA A 15 -3.00 -16.50 -5.44
C ALA A 15 -1.51 -16.38 -5.78
N GLY A 16 -1.06 -15.18 -6.10
CA GLY A 16 0.35 -14.87 -6.36
C GLY A 16 1.05 -14.25 -5.15
N ARG A 17 2.19 -13.62 -5.43
CA ARG A 17 3.07 -12.96 -4.44
C ARG A 17 2.39 -11.84 -3.66
N GLU A 18 1.25 -11.31 -4.12
CA GLU A 18 0.53 -10.23 -3.45
C GLU A 18 0.15 -10.58 -2.00
N ARG A 19 -0.22 -11.84 -1.73
CA ARG A 19 -0.61 -12.28 -0.38
C ARG A 19 0.58 -12.36 0.56
N ASP A 20 1.73 -12.77 0.04
CA ASP A 20 2.96 -12.84 0.83
C ASP A 20 3.44 -11.44 1.19
N VAL A 21 3.37 -10.50 0.24
CA VAL A 21 3.67 -9.08 0.48
C VAL A 21 2.75 -8.50 1.54
N LEU A 22 1.43 -8.70 1.44
CA LEU A 22 0.45 -8.21 2.42
C LEU A 22 0.68 -8.78 3.83
N ARG A 23 1.16 -10.03 3.95
CA ARG A 23 1.49 -10.64 5.25
C ARG A 23 2.82 -10.14 5.82
N LEU A 24 3.77 -9.78 4.97
CA LEU A 24 5.09 -9.31 5.37
C LEU A 24 5.09 -7.82 5.74
N LEU A 25 4.24 -7.02 5.10
CA LEU A 25 4.16 -5.57 5.28
C LEU A 25 4.05 -5.10 6.75
N PRO A 26 3.20 -5.69 7.62
CA PRO A 26 3.14 -5.29 9.03
C PRO A 26 4.47 -5.47 9.76
N ARG A 27 5.22 -6.53 9.45
CA ARG A 27 6.55 -6.77 10.02
C ARG A 27 7.56 -5.76 9.48
N VAL A 28 7.54 -5.50 8.18
CA VAL A 28 8.45 -4.50 7.54
C VAL A 28 8.20 -3.12 8.12
N LEU A 29 6.94 -2.74 8.35
CA LEU A 29 6.60 -1.48 8.99
C LEU A 29 7.19 -1.41 10.41
N VAL A 30 6.95 -2.40 11.26
CA VAL A 30 7.41 -2.38 12.66
C VAL A 30 8.94 -2.45 12.76
N PHE A 31 9.59 -3.35 12.04
CA PHE A 31 11.05 -3.48 12.09
C PHE A 31 11.76 -2.32 11.38
N GLY A 32 11.19 -1.81 10.29
CA GLY A 32 11.71 -0.66 9.58
C GLY A 32 11.63 0.62 10.40
N THR A 33 10.52 0.85 11.11
CA THR A 33 10.40 2.00 12.03
C THR A 33 11.35 1.89 13.20
N LEU A 34 11.44 0.70 13.82
CA LEU A 34 12.35 0.46 14.93
C LEU A 34 13.78 0.76 14.52
N LEU A 35 14.23 0.22 13.38
CA LEU A 35 15.56 0.41 12.83
C LEU A 35 15.85 1.89 12.54
N LEU A 36 14.89 2.61 11.92
CA LEU A 36 15.03 4.02 11.57
C LEU A 36 14.98 4.95 12.79
N ALA A 37 14.42 4.52 13.91
CA ALA A 37 14.43 5.29 15.16
C ALA A 37 15.75 5.16 15.94
N LEU A 38 16.56 4.11 15.68
CA LEU A 38 17.82 3.87 16.40
C LEU A 38 18.83 5.02 16.32
N PRO A 39 19.05 5.68 15.16
CA PRO A 39 20.02 6.79 15.08
C PRO A 39 19.65 7.97 15.98
N SER A 40 18.35 8.30 16.09
CA SER A 40 17.87 9.35 17.00
C SER A 40 18.09 8.96 18.47
N LEU A 41 17.79 7.71 18.84
CA LEU A 41 18.03 7.21 20.19
C LEU A 41 19.53 7.18 20.54
N ALA A 42 20.36 6.71 19.62
CA ALA A 42 21.81 6.69 19.76
C ALA A 42 22.37 8.11 19.90
N ALA A 43 21.92 9.06 19.08
CA ALA A 43 22.36 10.46 19.18
C ALA A 43 22.10 11.04 20.58
N ARG A 44 20.97 10.70 21.20
CA ARG A 44 20.63 11.15 22.56
C ARG A 44 21.51 10.52 23.64
N ILE A 45 21.99 9.30 23.44
CA ILE A 45 22.88 8.60 24.39
C ILE A 45 24.32 9.09 24.27
N PHE A 46 24.82 9.30 23.04
CA PHE A 46 26.24 9.58 22.79
C PHE A 46 26.61 11.07 22.76
N PHE A 47 25.69 11.97 22.44
CA PHE A 47 25.98 13.42 22.35
C PHE A 47 25.59 14.22 23.60
N GLY A 48 25.31 13.55 24.73
CA GLY A 48 24.94 14.20 25.99
C GLY A 48 26.08 14.90 26.75
N ASP A 49 27.35 14.55 26.47
CA ASP A 49 28.51 14.96 27.28
C ASP A 49 29.31 16.16 26.71
N GLY A 50 28.72 16.96 25.82
CA GLY A 50 29.38 18.10 25.15
C GLY A 50 28.85 19.49 25.53
N ASP A 51 29.38 20.53 24.89
CA ASP A 51 28.80 21.89 24.99
C ASP A 51 27.31 21.85 24.61
N ALA A 52 26.47 22.41 25.50
CA ALA A 52 25.02 22.22 25.44
C ALA A 52 24.41 22.77 24.13
N VAL A 53 25.01 23.82 23.56
CA VAL A 53 24.54 24.45 22.32
C VAL A 53 24.87 23.56 21.12
N GLU A 54 26.13 23.15 20.98
CA GLU A 54 26.56 22.30 19.86
C GLU A 54 25.91 20.90 19.90
N ALA A 55 25.77 20.31 21.09
CA ALA A 55 25.11 19.03 21.30
C ALA A 55 23.63 19.09 20.88
N SER A 56 22.92 20.15 21.28
CA SER A 56 21.51 20.35 20.93
C SER A 56 21.30 20.48 19.41
N THR A 57 22.14 21.28 18.72
CA THR A 57 22.04 21.45 17.26
C THR A 57 22.30 20.13 16.51
N ARG A 58 23.26 19.32 16.99
CA ARG A 58 23.57 18.02 16.38
C ARG A 58 22.43 17.03 16.54
N VAL A 59 21.86 16.92 17.75
CA VAL A 59 20.70 16.05 18.02
C VAL A 59 19.49 16.49 17.18
N GLN A 60 19.24 17.79 17.08
CA GLN A 60 18.14 18.33 16.27
C GLN A 60 18.29 17.97 14.79
N THR A 61 19.51 18.07 14.24
CA THR A 61 19.77 17.70 12.84
C THR A 61 19.52 16.22 12.60
N VAL A 62 19.98 15.35 13.51
CA VAL A 62 19.73 13.91 13.44
C VAL A 62 18.24 13.61 13.52
N ASP A 63 17.51 14.28 14.41
CA ASP A 63 16.06 14.09 14.56
C ASP A 63 15.29 14.50 13.30
N ILE A 64 15.66 15.62 12.66
CA ILE A 64 15.04 16.06 11.38
C ILE A 64 15.23 15.00 10.29
N LEU A 65 16.44 14.49 10.14
CA LEU A 65 16.75 13.45 9.14
C LEU A 65 16.04 12.14 9.46
N ALA A 66 16.04 11.72 10.73
CA ALA A 66 15.38 10.51 11.17
C ALA A 66 13.87 10.56 10.88
N ILE A 67 13.19 11.67 11.23
CA ILE A 67 11.77 11.87 10.95
C ILE A 67 11.51 11.88 9.44
N SER A 68 12.37 12.54 8.67
CA SER A 68 12.22 12.61 7.20
C SER A 68 12.26 11.22 6.56
N VAL A 69 13.24 10.38 6.95
CA VAL A 69 13.34 9.00 6.44
C VAL A 69 12.22 8.11 6.98
N LEU A 70 11.78 8.32 8.23
CA LEU A 70 10.66 7.59 8.82
C LEU A 70 9.35 7.83 8.05
N VAL A 71 9.04 9.10 7.74
CA VAL A 71 7.87 9.46 6.95
C VAL A 71 7.95 8.87 5.55
N LEU A 72 9.13 8.94 4.90
CA LEU A 72 9.37 8.30 3.60
C LEU A 72 9.17 6.77 3.65
N HIS A 73 9.61 6.12 4.72
CA HIS A 73 9.42 4.69 4.91
C HIS A 73 7.93 4.33 5.04
N TRP A 74 7.17 5.08 5.84
CA TRP A 74 5.72 4.86 5.98
C TRP A 74 4.96 5.05 4.67
N THR A 75 5.27 6.11 3.92
CA THR A 75 4.62 6.34 2.63
C THR A 75 4.97 5.24 1.63
N ALA A 76 6.24 4.81 1.55
CA ALA A 76 6.64 3.71 0.69
C ALA A 76 5.94 2.39 1.04
N VAL A 77 5.88 2.04 2.33
CA VAL A 77 5.17 0.84 2.82
C VAL A 77 3.68 0.91 2.48
N LEU A 78 3.05 2.07 2.68
CA LEU A 78 1.64 2.28 2.32
C LEU A 78 1.42 2.12 0.82
N THR A 79 2.28 2.69 -0.02
CA THR A 79 2.20 2.55 -1.48
C THR A 79 2.27 1.09 -1.90
N VAL A 80 3.22 0.32 -1.35
CA VAL A 80 3.33 -1.12 -1.63
C VAL A 80 2.10 -1.89 -1.14
N ALA A 81 1.55 -1.53 0.02
CA ALA A 81 0.33 -2.12 0.55
C ALA A 81 -0.87 -1.90 -0.39
N ILE A 82 -1.05 -0.67 -0.86
CA ILE A 82 -2.11 -0.32 -1.82
C ILE A 82 -1.92 -1.09 -3.13
N ALA A 83 -0.69 -1.14 -3.67
CA ALA A 83 -0.41 -1.88 -4.89
C ALA A 83 -0.74 -3.38 -4.76
N ALA A 84 -0.32 -4.02 -3.67
CA ALA A 84 -0.63 -5.43 -3.42
C ALA A 84 -2.14 -5.67 -3.19
N LEU A 85 -2.83 -4.75 -2.52
CA LEU A 85 -4.28 -4.80 -2.34
C LEU A 85 -5.02 -4.67 -3.67
N ILE A 86 -4.61 -3.76 -4.55
CA ILE A 86 -5.19 -3.62 -5.88
C ILE A 86 -5.04 -4.93 -6.67
N VAL A 87 -3.84 -5.51 -6.70
CA VAL A 87 -3.61 -6.80 -7.39
C VAL A 87 -4.48 -7.92 -6.80
N MET A 88 -4.63 -7.95 -5.47
CA MET A 88 -5.52 -8.90 -4.79
C MET A 88 -6.98 -8.71 -5.21
N VAL A 89 -7.46 -7.46 -5.29
CA VAL A 89 -8.83 -7.13 -5.70
C VAL A 89 -9.05 -7.48 -7.18
N MET A 90 -8.11 -7.14 -8.05
CA MET A 90 -8.17 -7.45 -9.49
C MET A 90 -8.23 -8.97 -9.76
N LYS A 91 -7.53 -9.78 -8.96
CA LYS A 91 -7.59 -11.25 -9.04
C LYS A 91 -8.72 -11.87 -8.19
N GLY A 92 -9.47 -11.05 -7.47
CA GLY A 92 -10.49 -11.48 -6.52
C GLY A 92 -11.69 -12.17 -7.19
N PRO A 93 -12.66 -12.65 -6.40
CA PRO A 93 -13.86 -13.25 -6.96
C PRO A 93 -14.65 -12.24 -7.78
N ALA A 94 -15.25 -12.70 -8.88
CA ALA A 94 -16.13 -11.86 -9.68
C ALA A 94 -17.42 -11.59 -8.89
N TYR A 95 -17.65 -10.32 -8.54
CA TYR A 95 -18.87 -9.87 -7.90
C TYR A 95 -19.89 -9.45 -8.96
N VAL A 96 -21.16 -9.77 -8.72
CA VAL A 96 -22.26 -9.40 -9.62
C VAL A 96 -22.30 -7.88 -9.72
N ALA A 97 -22.03 -7.35 -10.92
CA ALA A 97 -22.21 -5.95 -11.24
C ALA A 97 -23.70 -5.63 -11.39
N ASP A 98 -24.01 -4.34 -11.34
CA ASP A 98 -25.30 -3.80 -11.76
C ASP A 98 -25.57 -4.14 -13.23
N ALA A 99 -26.57 -4.99 -13.46
CA ALA A 99 -26.99 -5.32 -14.81
C ALA A 99 -27.72 -4.12 -15.41
N TYR A 100 -27.09 -3.45 -16.37
CA TYR A 100 -27.77 -2.54 -17.28
C TYR A 100 -28.34 -3.33 -18.47
N PRO A 101 -29.58 -3.04 -18.91
CA PRO A 101 -30.09 -3.62 -20.14
C PRO A 101 -29.22 -3.12 -21.30
N VAL A 102 -28.57 -4.06 -21.99
CA VAL A 102 -27.88 -3.77 -23.25
C VAL A 102 -28.91 -3.99 -24.36
N GLU A 103 -29.13 -2.97 -25.19
CA GLU A 103 -29.87 -3.15 -26.45
C GLU A 103 -28.92 -3.85 -27.44
N ASP A 104 -28.85 -5.17 -27.36
CA ASP A 104 -28.12 -5.99 -28.33
C ASP A 104 -29.02 -6.25 -29.55
N SER A 105 -28.55 -5.87 -30.74
CA SER A 105 -29.11 -6.33 -32.01
C SER A 105 -28.25 -7.48 -32.56
N GLU A 106 -28.86 -8.62 -32.85
CA GLU A 106 -28.14 -9.76 -33.46
C GLU A 106 -27.74 -9.51 -34.92
N SER A 107 -28.33 -8.49 -35.55
CA SER A 107 -28.05 -8.09 -36.92
C SER A 107 -27.39 -6.71 -36.98
N PRO A 108 -26.32 -6.53 -37.77
CA PRO A 108 -25.77 -5.20 -38.03
C PRO A 108 -26.83 -4.32 -38.67
N ASP A 109 -26.79 -3.01 -38.36
CA ASP A 109 -27.66 -2.03 -39.02
C ASP A 109 -27.48 -2.10 -40.54
N SER A 110 -28.60 -2.08 -41.26
CA SER A 110 -28.58 -2.03 -42.71
C SER A 110 -27.84 -0.77 -43.18
N SER A 111 -26.99 -0.92 -44.20
CA SER A 111 -26.21 0.19 -44.78
C SER A 111 -27.07 1.32 -45.36
N ASP A 112 -28.38 1.08 -45.52
CA ASP A 112 -29.34 2.00 -46.13
C ASP A 112 -29.92 3.03 -45.14
N CYS A 113 -29.63 2.92 -43.83
CA CYS A 113 -30.15 3.82 -42.81
C CYS A 113 -29.16 4.91 -42.34
N ARG A 114 -28.09 5.20 -43.09
CA ARG A 114 -27.10 6.22 -42.73
C ARG A 114 -27.33 7.57 -43.39
#